data_AF-A0A1X7HW48-F1
#
_entry.id   AF-A0A1X7HW48-F1
#
_cell.length_a   1.000
_cell.length_b   1.000
_cell.length_c   1.000
_cell.angle_alpha   90.00
_cell.angle_beta   90.00
_cell.angle_gamma   90.00
#
_symmetry.space_group_name_H-M   'P 1'
#
loop_
_entity.id
_entity.type
_entity.pdbx_description
1 polymer ?
#
loop_
_entity_poly.entity_id
_entity_poly.type
_entity_poly.pdbx_seq_one_letter_code
_entity_poly.pdbx_strand_id
1 'polypeptide(L)' 'MWLIRLVADLPLDMDPEVRADLVQRTRDLLGEWPGQLWRIPGGWTWVALVDAPEPHQLIADLPLHPWLRVTVEPVVGE' A
#
# COMPACT_ATOMS: atom_id res chain seq x y z
N MET A 1 -15.74 -3.73 4.94
CA MET A 1 -14.83 -3.89 3.80
C MET A 1 -14.43 -2.54 3.21
N TRP A 2 -13.16 -2.41 2.84
CA TRP A 2 -12.52 -1.17 2.40
C TRP A 2 -11.70 -1.43 1.15
N LEU A 3 -11.87 -0.56 0.16
CA LEU A 3 -10.98 -0.49 -0.99
C LEU A 3 -9.88 0.54 -0.71
N ILE A 4 -8.64 0.07 -0.67
CA ILE A 4 -7.47 0.89 -0.39
C ILE A 4 -6.61 0.94 -1.64
N ARG A 5 -6.31 2.15 -2.11
CA ARG A 5 -5.38 2.38 -3.21
C ARG A 5 -4.12 3.05 -2.68
N LEU A 6 -2.97 2.44 -2.95
CA LEU A 6 -1.64 2.89 -2.53
C LEU A 6 -0.84 3.23 -3.78
N VAL A 7 -0.39 4.48 -3.90
CA VAL A 7 0.47 4.94 -4.99
C VAL A 7 1.76 5.49 -4.39
N ALA A 8 2.91 4.89 -4.71
CA ALA A 8 4.19 5.40 -4.24
C ALA A 8 4.64 6.60 -5.08
N ASP A 9 5.01 7.66 -4.38
CA ASP A 9 5.60 8.89 -4.90
C ASP A 9 6.95 9.11 -4.23
N LEU A 10 7.93 8.30 -4.64
CA LEU A 10 9.26 8.32 -4.06
C LEU A 10 10.11 9.43 -4.71
N PRO A 11 10.90 10.19 -3.93
CA PRO A 11 11.81 11.20 -4.48
C PRO A 11 12.78 10.58 -5.49
N LEU A 12 13.04 11.29 -6.59
CA LEU A 12 13.99 10.83 -7.62
C LEU A 12 15.45 10.85 -7.13
N ASP A 13 15.75 11.67 -6.12
CA ASP A 13 17.07 11.80 -5.50
C ASP A 13 17.30 10.76 -4.37
N MET A 14 16.30 9.92 -4.07
CA MET A 14 16.44 8.88 -3.05
C MET A 14 17.46 7.83 -3.50
N ASP A 15 18.33 7.45 -2.58
CA ASP A 15 19.30 6.39 -2.81
C ASP A 15 18.62 5.09 -3.31
N PRO A 16 19.11 4.50 -4.42
CA PRO A 16 18.43 3.37 -5.07
C PRO A 16 18.39 2.12 -4.19
N GLU A 17 19.36 1.90 -3.31
CA GLU A 17 19.40 0.75 -2.41
C GLU A 17 18.37 0.92 -1.29
N VAL A 18 18.30 2.13 -0.71
CA VAL A 18 17.27 2.48 0.29
C VAL A 18 15.87 2.37 -0.31
N ARG A 19 15.70 2.85 -1.54
CA ARG A 19 14.44 2.75 -2.28
C ARG A 19 14.01 1.29 -2.46
N ALA A 20 14.94 0.42 -2.86
CA ALA A 20 14.66 -1.00 -3.07
C ALA A 20 14.29 -1.71 -1.76
N ASP A 21 15.00 -1.42 -0.67
CA ASP A 21 14.71 -1.96 0.66
C ASP A 21 13.32 -1.55 1.16
N LEU A 22 12.99 -0.25 1.10
CA LEU A 22 11.67 0.26 1.50
C LEU A 22 10.54 -0.38 0.69
N VAL A 23 10.72 -0.49 -0.62
CA VAL A 23 9.77 -1.14 -1.53
C VAL A 23 9.61 -2.62 -1.19
N GLN A 24 10.70 -3.34 -0.92
CA GLN A 24 10.66 -4.76 -0.61
C GLN A 24 9.95 -5.01 0.72
N ARG A 25 10.33 -4.30 1.80
CA ARG A 25 9.71 -4.46 3.12
C ARG A 25 8.21 -4.13 3.09
N THR A 26 7.84 -3.09 2.36
CA THR A 26 6.43 -2.71 2.19
C THR A 26 5.66 -3.78 1.42
N ARG A 27 6.27 -4.38 0.39
CA ARG A 27 5.65 -5.48 -0.36
C ARG A 27 5.46 -6.73 0.52
N ASP A 28 6.41 -7.02 1.40
CA ASP A 28 6.34 -8.16 2.32
C ASP A 28 5.15 -8.01 3.27
N LEU A 29 5.04 -6.85 3.94
CA LEU A 29 3.91 -6.52 4.83
C LEU A 29 2.56 -6.51 4.09
N LEU A 30 2.52 -6.00 2.86
CA LEU A 30 1.30 -6.06 2.03
C LEU A 30 0.86 -7.51 1.75
N GLY A 31 1.81 -8.45 1.66
CA GLY A 31 1.51 -9.88 1.52
C GLY A 31 0.82 -10.48 2.74
N GLU A 32 0.91 -9.83 3.90
CA GLU A 32 0.28 -10.25 5.16
C GLU A 32 -1.10 -9.62 5.38
N TRP A 33 -1.53 -8.68 4.53
CA TRP A 33 -2.79 -7.99 4.71
C TRP A 33 -4.01 -8.93 4.58
N PRO A 34 -5.04 -8.76 5.43
CA PRO A 34 -6.25 -9.57 5.38
C PRO A 34 -7.11 -9.15 4.18
N GLY A 35 -7.05 -9.90 3.09
CA GLY A 35 -7.95 -9.71 1.95
C GLY A 35 -7.32 -10.00 0.59
N GLN A 36 -7.77 -9.26 -0.41
CA GLN A 36 -7.31 -9.41 -1.80
C GLN A 36 -6.42 -8.23 -2.18
N LEU A 37 -5.29 -8.51 -2.83
CA LEU A 37 -4.35 -7.50 -3.29
C LEU A 37 -4.08 -7.64 -4.79
N TRP A 38 -4.04 -6.49 -5.47
CA TRP A 38 -3.71 -6.40 -6.88
C TRP A 38 -2.63 -5.34 -7.10
N ARG A 39 -1.65 -5.68 -7.93
CA ARG A 39 -0.65 -4.74 -8.41
C ARG A 39 -1.10 -4.16 -9.75
N ILE A 40 -1.11 -2.84 -9.87
CA ILE A 40 -1.49 -2.15 -11.10
C ILE A 40 -0.22 -1.88 -11.94
N PRO A 41 -0.20 -2.26 -13.24
CA PRO A 41 0.93 -1.99 -14.12
C PRO A 41 1.10 -0.48 -14.39
N GLY A 42 2.33 -0.06 -14.70
CA GLY A 42 2.66 1.34 -14.98
C GLY A 42 3.32 2.10 -13.83
N GLY A 43 3.49 1.47 -12.66
CA GLY A 43 4.22 2.07 -11.53
C GLY A 43 4.26 1.16 -10.31
N TRP A 44 4.61 1.74 -9.16
CA TRP A 44 4.38 1.12 -7.87
C TRP A 44 3.00 1.56 -7.38
N THR A 45 1.99 0.80 -7.77
CA THR A 45 0.60 1.02 -7.37
C THR A 45 -0.03 -0.30 -6.95
N TRP A 46 -0.63 -0.28 -5.78
CA TRP A 46 -1.33 -1.41 -5.20
C TRP A 46 -2.77 -1.03 -4.89
N VAL A 47 -3.67 -1.98 -5.10
CA VAL A 47 -5.07 -1.89 -4.69
C VAL A 47 -5.32 -3.08 -3.79
N ALA A 48 -5.84 -2.82 -2.60
CA ALA A 48 -6.18 -3.84 -1.63
C ALA A 48 -7.67 -3.72 -1.29
N LEU A 49 -8.34 -4.87 -1.24
CA LEU A 49 -9.67 -4.99 -0.70
C LEU A 49 -9.55 -5.73 0.64
N VAL A 50 -9.75 -5.00 1.73
CA VAL A 50 -9.56 -5.53 3.09
C VAL A 50 -10.84 -5.45 3.90
N ASP A 51 -11.06 -6.45 4.75
CA ASP A 51 -12.10 -6.37 5.76
C ASP A 51 -11.46 -6.24 7.14
N ALA A 52 -11.23 -4.99 7.53
CA ALA A 52 -10.57 -4.63 8.77
C ALA A 52 -11.37 -3.53 9.50
N PRO A 53 -11.47 -3.58 10.84
CA PRO A 53 -12.11 -2.51 11.60
C PRO A 53 -11.35 -1.19 11.48
N GLU A 54 -10.01 -1.24 11.37
CA GLU A 54 -9.12 -0.08 11.39
C GLU A 54 -8.11 -0.12 10.22
N PRO A 55 -8.54 0.16 8.98
CA PRO A 55 -7.65 0.09 7.80
C PRO A 55 -6.50 1.09 7.86
N HIS A 56 -6.65 2.19 8.60
CA HIS A 56 -5.64 3.22 8.75
C HIS A 56 -4.37 2.72 9.47
N GLN A 57 -4.50 1.78 10.42
CA GLN A 57 -3.35 1.22 11.13
C GLN A 57 -2.49 0.38 10.20
N LEU A 58 -3.10 -0.46 9.36
CA LEU A 58 -2.42 -1.25 8.33
C LEU A 58 -1.59 -0.37 7.39
N ILE A 59 -2.13 0.79 7.01
CA ILE A 59 -1.46 1.76 6.15
C ILE A 59 -0.29 2.44 6.88
N ALA A 60 -0.48 2.83 8.14
CA ALA A 60 0.53 3.54 8.92
C ALA A 60 1.76 2.67 9.25
N ASP A 61 1.59 1.36 9.39
CA ASP A 61 2.68 0.40 9.61
C ASP A 61 3.57 0.19 8.38
N LEU A 62 3.16 0.66 7.19
CA LEU A 62 3.97 0.50 5.99
C LEU A 62 5.23 1.39 6.04
N PRO A 63 6.43 0.85 5.79
CA PRO A 63 7.66 1.63 5.70
C PRO A 63 7.59 2.74 4.65
N LEU A 64 6.84 2.50 3.57
CA LEU A 64 6.64 3.45 2.48
C LEU A 64 5.59 4.53 2.82
N HIS A 65 4.84 4.41 3.92
CA HIS A 65 3.74 5.31 4.29
C HIS A 65 4.04 6.81 4.06
N PRO A 66 5.22 7.36 4.44
CA PRO A 66 5.53 8.78 4.23
C PRO A 66 5.52 9.23 2.75
N TRP A 67 5.69 8.29 1.82
CA TRP A 67 5.74 8.51 0.38
C TRP A 67 4.56 7.89 -0.36
N LEU A 68 3.52 7.44 0.36
CA LEU A 68 2.31 6.90 -0.25
C LEU A 68 1.24 7.98 -0.38
N ARG A 69 0.70 8.13 -1.60
CA ARG A 69 -0.64 8.68 -1.79
C ARG A 69 -1.65 7.56 -1.59
N VAL A 70 -2.47 7.72 -0.55
CA VAL A 70 -3.44 6.70 -0.13
C VAL A 70 -4.85 7.21 -0.34
N THR A 71 -5.67 6.39 -0.98
CA THR A 71 -7.12 6.60 -1.09
C THR A 71 -7.82 5.43 -0.41
N VAL A 72 -8.75 5.72 0.50
CA VAL A 72 -9.54 4.69 1.20
C VAL A 72 -11.01 4.96 0.91
N GLU A 73 -11.68 3.95 0.38
CA GLU A 73 -13.09 4.03 -0.01
C GLU A 73 -13.88 2.92 0.69
N PRO A 74 -15.02 3.24 1.36
CA PRO A 74 -15.91 2.22 1.87
C PRO A 74 -16.56 1.48 0.71
N VAL A 75 -16.65 0.15 0.81
CA VAL A 75 -17.40 -0.66 -0.15
C VAL A 75 -18.46 -1.47 0.57
N VAL A 76 -19.66 -1.50 -0.03
CA VAL A 76 -20.74 -2.38 0.39
C VAL A 76 -20.61 -3.66 -0.41
N GLY A 77 -20.47 -4.80 0.27
CA GLY A 77 -20.65 -6.10 -0.37
C GLY A 77 -22.12 -6.30 -0.67
N GLU A 78 -22.43 -6.78 -1.87
CA GLU A 78 -23.80 -7.17 -2.27
C GLU A 78 -24.37 -8.30 -1.39
#